data_AF-W0SEU9-F1
#
_entry.id   AF-W0SEU9-F1
#
_cell.length_a   1.000
_cell.length_b   1.000
_cell.length_c   1.000
_cell.angle_alpha   90.00
_cell.angle_beta   90.00
_cell.angle_gamma   90.00
#
_symmetry.space_group_name_H-M   'P 1'
#
loop_
_entity.id
_entity.type
_entity.pdbx_description
1 polymer ?
#
loop_
_entity_poly.entity_id
_entity_poly.type
_entity_poly.pdbx_seq_one_letter_code
_entity_poly.pdbx_strand_id
1 'polypeptide(L)'
;MATISSLSGAQSAAQSGLRQLRLQQAKRDAEQAEQIARALQAQAQSAQQHATEAMERARAITSQSDQAQATAGQARQGLAAVSTVVRMQNQLSGVVTQVTERMAPPKPAPATKSSPTPVVNTEGQVTGAVVNTTA
;
A
#
# COMPACT_ATOMS: atom_id res chain seq x y z
N MET A 1 91.78 -2.54 47.03
CA MET A 1 91.42 -3.48 45.95
C MET A 1 89.97 -3.94 46.15
N ALA A 2 89.22 -3.94 45.04
CA ALA A 2 87.78 -4.21 44.83
C ALA A 2 87.17 -5.34 45.72
N THR A 3 86.15 -5.08 46.54
CA THR A 3 84.68 -4.97 46.31
C THR A 3 83.93 -6.29 46.01
N ILE A 4 83.13 -6.70 47.00
CA ILE A 4 81.74 -7.23 46.91
C ILE A 4 81.48 -8.27 45.80
N SER A 5 81.55 -9.57 46.14
CA SER A 5 81.21 -10.66 45.20
C SER A 5 80.12 -11.63 45.68
N SER A 6 79.36 -11.34 46.74
CA SER A 6 78.41 -12.32 47.31
C SER A 6 76.94 -11.89 47.40
N LEU A 7 76.56 -10.65 47.07
CA LEU A 7 75.14 -10.23 47.08
C LEU A 7 74.34 -10.56 45.80
N SER A 8 75.02 -10.84 44.68
CA SER A 8 74.37 -10.98 43.36
C SER A 8 73.62 -12.32 43.15
N GLY A 9 73.95 -13.36 43.92
CA GLY A 9 73.33 -14.70 43.79
C GLY A 9 71.91 -14.79 44.37
N ALA A 10 71.68 -14.14 45.52
CA ALA A 10 70.37 -14.16 46.18
C ALA A 10 69.32 -13.29 45.47
N GLN A 11 69.73 -12.17 44.85
CA GLN A 11 68.85 -11.33 44.04
C GLN A 11 68.41 -12.02 42.74
N SER A 12 69.27 -12.84 42.13
CA SER A 12 68.98 -13.56 40.88
C SER A 12 67.95 -14.69 41.05
N ALA A 13 67.99 -15.41 42.19
CA ALA A 13 67.02 -16.46 42.49
C ALA A 13 65.61 -15.88 42.77
N ALA A 14 65.52 -14.77 43.50
CA ALA A 14 64.26 -14.06 43.74
C ALA A 14 63.65 -13.49 42.44
N GLN A 15 64.50 -13.01 41.52
CA GLN A 15 64.05 -12.54 40.19
C GLN A 15 63.56 -13.68 39.28
N SER A 16 64.11 -14.88 39.40
CA SER A 16 63.67 -16.06 38.63
C SER A 16 62.28 -16.52 39.07
N GLY A 17 62.03 -16.61 40.38
CA GLY A 17 60.71 -16.98 40.93
C GLY A 17 59.60 -15.99 40.52
N LEU A 18 59.89 -14.69 40.51
CA LEU A 18 58.93 -13.66 40.12
C LEU A 18 58.59 -13.71 38.62
N ARG A 19 59.57 -14.01 37.76
CA ARG A 19 59.36 -14.19 36.31
C ARG A 19 58.46 -15.40 36.04
N GLN A 20 58.67 -16.51 36.75
CA GLN A 20 57.85 -17.70 36.61
C GLN A 20 56.39 -17.45 37.03
N LEU A 21 56.17 -16.71 38.13
CA LEU A 21 54.83 -16.35 38.57
C LEU A 21 54.11 -15.45 37.54
N ARG A 22 54.83 -14.45 36.98
CA ARG A 22 54.29 -13.59 35.92
C ARG A 22 53.94 -14.37 34.66
N LEU A 23 54.77 -15.35 34.27
CA LEU A 23 54.48 -16.23 33.14
C LEU A 23 53.23 -17.08 33.38
N GLN A 24 53.05 -17.60 34.60
CA GLN A 24 51.86 -18.39 34.91
C GLN A 24 50.59 -17.54 34.94
N GLN A 25 50.68 -16.29 35.39
CA GLN A 25 49.57 -15.35 35.33
C GLN A 25 49.22 -14.97 33.89
N ALA A 26 50.22 -14.62 33.07
CA ALA A 26 50.02 -14.31 31.66
C ALA A 26 49.41 -15.50 30.88
N LYS A 27 49.77 -16.75 31.21
CA LYS A 27 49.15 -17.94 30.61
C LYS A 27 47.65 -18.02 30.91
N ARG A 28 47.24 -17.81 32.16
CA ARG A 28 45.81 -17.82 32.53
C ARG A 28 45.04 -16.70 31.85
N ASP A 29 45.62 -15.50 31.80
CA ASP A 29 44.99 -14.35 31.15
C ASP A 29 44.84 -14.59 29.64
N ALA A 30 45.84 -15.21 29.00
CA ALA A 30 45.78 -15.59 27.60
C ALA A 30 44.71 -16.66 27.33
N GLU A 31 44.63 -17.70 28.16
CA GLU A 31 43.61 -18.75 28.04
C GLU A 31 42.18 -18.17 28.19
N GLN A 32 41.99 -17.25 29.14
CA GLN A 32 40.71 -16.54 29.31
C GLN A 32 40.38 -15.69 28.09
N ALA A 33 41.34 -14.92 27.57
CA ALA A 33 41.15 -14.10 26.38
C ALA A 33 40.80 -14.96 25.15
N GLU A 34 41.44 -16.11 24.97
CA GLU A 34 41.13 -17.05 23.88
C GLU A 34 39.72 -17.63 23.99
N GLN A 35 39.26 -17.94 25.21
CA GLN A 35 37.90 -18.41 25.43
C GLN A 35 36.87 -17.34 25.07
N ILE A 36 37.10 -16.10 25.52
CA ILE A 36 36.23 -14.96 25.20
C ILE A 36 36.23 -14.69 23.69
N ALA A 37 37.40 -14.69 23.04
CA ALA A 37 37.51 -14.49 21.61
C ALA A 37 36.74 -15.56 20.82
N ARG A 38 36.85 -16.84 21.21
CA ARG A 38 36.09 -17.92 20.59
C ARG A 38 34.58 -17.76 20.78
N ALA A 39 34.14 -17.38 21.98
CA ALA A 39 32.73 -17.13 22.25
C ALA A 39 32.18 -15.96 21.41
N LEU A 40 32.91 -14.85 21.32
CA LEU A 40 32.54 -13.71 20.49
C LEU A 40 32.52 -14.07 19.00
N GLN A 41 33.49 -14.85 18.52
CA GLN A 41 33.52 -15.30 17.14
C GLN A 41 32.31 -16.19 16.80
N ALA A 42 31.92 -17.09 17.70
CA ALA A 42 30.72 -17.91 17.53
C ALA A 42 29.44 -17.04 17.50
N GLN A 43 29.34 -16.05 18.40
CA GLN A 43 28.22 -15.10 18.39
C GLN A 43 28.17 -14.29 17.09
N ALA A 44 29.32 -13.80 16.60
CA ALA A 44 29.39 -13.06 15.35
C ALA A 44 28.95 -13.92 14.15
N GLN A 45 29.36 -15.19 14.09
CA GLN A 45 28.92 -16.12 13.04
C GLN A 45 27.41 -16.36 13.08
N SER A 46 26.84 -16.57 14.27
CA SER A 46 25.39 -16.70 14.44
C SER A 46 24.65 -15.43 13.99
N ALA A 47 25.13 -14.25 14.39
CA ALA A 47 24.54 -12.98 13.97
C ALA A 47 24.61 -12.78 12.44
N GLN A 48 25.72 -13.17 11.80
CA GLN A 48 25.86 -13.12 10.34
C GLN A 48 24.89 -14.06 9.62
N GLN A 49 24.68 -15.27 10.16
CA GLN A 49 23.69 -16.20 9.61
C GLN A 49 22.27 -15.63 9.70
N HIS A 50 21.89 -15.10 10.87
CA HIS A 50 20.59 -14.44 11.04
C HIS A 50 20.40 -13.24 10.10
N ALA A 51 21.44 -12.41 9.93
CA ALA A 51 21.39 -11.30 8.99
C ALA A 51 21.20 -11.77 7.55
N THR A 52 21.90 -12.84 7.16
CA THR A 52 21.78 -13.43 5.81
C THR A 52 20.36 -13.95 5.56
N GLU A 53 19.81 -14.72 6.50
CA GLU A 53 18.41 -15.18 6.42
C GLU A 53 17.42 -14.02 6.36
N ALA A 54 17.63 -12.97 7.16
CA ALA A 54 16.76 -11.80 7.16
C ALA A 54 16.79 -11.07 5.81
N MET A 55 17.97 -10.95 5.19
CA MET A 55 18.11 -10.37 3.85
C MET A 55 17.42 -11.23 2.78
N GLU A 56 17.51 -12.56 2.87
CA GLU A 56 16.82 -13.46 1.97
C GLU A 56 15.29 -13.36 2.11
N ARG A 57 14.78 -13.37 3.35
CA ARG A 57 13.35 -13.15 3.63
C ARG A 57 12.89 -11.79 3.12
N ALA A 58 13.68 -10.73 3.32
CA ALA A 58 13.36 -9.40 2.81
C ALA A 58 13.27 -9.39 1.28
N ARG A 59 14.22 -10.01 0.56
CA ARG A 59 14.17 -10.14 -0.90
C ARG A 59 12.92 -10.90 -1.37
N ALA A 60 12.55 -11.98 -0.67
CA ALA A 60 11.34 -12.73 -0.98
C ALA A 60 10.07 -11.87 -0.80
N ILE A 61 9.98 -11.13 0.31
CA ILE A 61 8.85 -10.21 0.57
C ILE A 61 8.77 -9.12 -0.50
N THR A 62 9.90 -8.51 -0.89
CA THR A 62 9.93 -7.51 -1.95
C THR A 62 9.40 -8.08 -3.26
N SER A 63 9.88 -9.26 -3.67
CA SER A 63 9.41 -9.91 -4.90
C SER A 63 7.90 -10.22 -4.85
N GLN A 64 7.39 -10.69 -3.71
CA GLN A 64 5.96 -10.95 -3.52
C GLN A 64 5.14 -9.64 -3.57
N SER A 65 5.66 -8.57 -2.98
CA SER A 65 5.04 -7.24 -3.01
C SER A 65 4.95 -6.70 -4.44
N ASP A 66 6.03 -6.80 -5.21
CA ASP A 66 6.07 -6.36 -6.61
C ASP A 66 5.05 -7.13 -7.45
N GLN A 67 4.96 -8.45 -7.26
CA GLN A 67 3.96 -9.28 -7.92
C GLN A 67 2.53 -8.87 -7.53
N ALA A 68 2.27 -8.67 -6.23
CA ALA A 68 0.96 -8.23 -5.75
C ALA A 68 0.58 -6.85 -6.31
N GLN A 69 1.55 -5.92 -6.41
CA GLN A 69 1.34 -4.60 -6.99
C GLN A 69 1.04 -4.68 -8.49
N ALA A 70 1.72 -5.55 -9.23
CA ALA A 70 1.44 -5.79 -10.64
C ALA A 70 0.01 -6.34 -10.85
N THR A 71 -0.39 -7.35 -10.06
CA THR A 71 -1.76 -7.91 -10.09
C THR A 71 -2.81 -6.85 -9.74
N ALA A 72 -2.56 -6.03 -8.71
CA ALA A 72 -3.44 -4.94 -8.35
C ALA A 72 -3.56 -3.88 -9.46
N GLY A 73 -2.45 -3.56 -10.14
CA GLY A 73 -2.43 -2.67 -11.30
C GLY A 73 -3.30 -3.20 -12.45
N GLN A 74 -3.13 -4.48 -12.80
CA GLN A 74 -3.94 -5.16 -13.83
C GLN A 74 -5.43 -5.17 -13.46
N ALA A 75 -5.75 -5.49 -12.19
CA ALA A 75 -7.14 -5.49 -11.72
C ALA A 75 -7.78 -4.10 -11.82
N ARG A 76 -7.06 -3.03 -11.45
CA ARG A 76 -7.53 -1.65 -11.58
C ARG A 76 -7.78 -1.26 -13.04
N GLN A 77 -6.89 -1.65 -13.95
CA GLN A 77 -7.06 -1.41 -15.39
C GLN A 77 -8.28 -2.16 -15.94
N GLY A 78 -8.46 -3.43 -15.55
CA GLY A 78 -9.63 -4.22 -15.92
C GLY A 78 -10.93 -3.59 -15.41
N LEU A 79 -10.95 -3.11 -14.17
CA LEU A 79 -12.11 -2.45 -13.58
C LEU A 79 -12.46 -1.14 -14.31
N ALA A 80 -11.44 -0.35 -14.70
CA ALA A 80 -11.63 0.84 -15.51
C ALA A 80 -12.21 0.50 -16.90
N ALA A 81 -11.72 -0.56 -17.55
CA ALA A 81 -12.26 -1.02 -18.83
C ALA A 81 -13.73 -1.45 -18.72
N VAL A 82 -14.08 -2.26 -17.71
CA VAL A 82 -15.47 -2.67 -17.44
C VAL A 82 -16.36 -1.45 -17.17
N SER A 83 -15.89 -0.49 -16.36
CA SER A 83 -16.66 0.73 -16.07
C SER A 83 -16.95 1.57 -17.33
N THR A 84 -16.01 1.58 -18.28
CA THR A 84 -16.15 2.28 -19.56
C THR A 84 -17.21 1.60 -20.42
N VAL A 85 -17.18 0.27 -20.51
CA VAL A 85 -18.18 -0.51 -21.25
C VAL A 85 -19.58 -0.29 -20.69
N VAL A 86 -19.75 -0.32 -19.36
CA VAL A 86 -21.04 -0.04 -18.70
C VAL A 86 -21.53 1.38 -19.02
N ARG A 87 -20.63 2.38 -18.98
CA ARG A 87 -21.00 3.76 -19.31
C ARG A 87 -21.46 3.90 -20.75
N MET A 88 -20.77 3.26 -21.71
CA MET A 88 -21.15 3.28 -23.12
C MET A 88 -22.50 2.61 -23.35
N GLN A 89 -22.79 1.48 -22.69
CA GLN A 89 -24.11 0.83 -22.76
C GLN A 89 -25.22 1.75 -22.25
N ASN A 90 -25.01 2.41 -21.10
CA ASN A 90 -25.98 3.35 -20.55
C ASN A 90 -26.22 4.56 -21.46
N GLN A 91 -25.16 5.11 -22.07
CA GLN A 91 -25.27 6.21 -23.03
C GLN A 91 -26.06 5.80 -24.27
N LEU A 92 -25.77 4.62 -24.83
CA LEU A 92 -26.48 4.11 -26.00
C LEU A 92 -27.96 3.89 -25.70
N SER A 93 -28.28 3.27 -24.56
CA SER A 93 -29.67 3.09 -24.13
C SER A 93 -30.40 4.43 -24.02
N GLY A 94 -29.77 5.45 -23.43
CA GLY A 94 -30.35 6.80 -23.32
C GLY A 94 -30.63 7.44 -24.67
N VAL A 95 -29.70 7.32 -25.64
CA VAL A 95 -29.90 7.82 -27.00
C VAL A 95 -31.06 7.12 -27.68
N VAL A 96 -31.16 5.80 -27.58
CA VAL A 96 -32.27 5.03 -28.17
C VAL A 96 -33.61 5.46 -27.57
N THR A 97 -33.70 5.61 -26.24
CA THR A 97 -34.91 6.11 -25.57
C THR A 97 -35.27 7.51 -26.06
N GLN A 98 -34.30 8.44 -26.15
CA GLN A 98 -34.55 9.80 -26.61
C GLN A 98 -35.01 9.85 -28.08
N VAL A 99 -34.45 9.01 -28.95
CA VAL A 99 -34.90 8.90 -30.34
C VAL A 99 -36.31 8.34 -30.40
N THR A 100 -36.62 7.33 -29.58
CA THR A 100 -37.95 6.72 -29.53
C THR A 100 -38.99 7.70 -28.99
N GLU A 101 -38.67 8.50 -27.98
CA GLU A 101 -39.53 9.57 -27.47
C GLU A 101 -39.76 10.68 -28.51
N ARG A 102 -38.73 11.05 -29.28
CA ARG A 102 -38.86 12.05 -30.36
C ARG A 102 -39.61 11.53 -31.59
N MET A 103 -39.50 10.24 -31.87
CA MET A 103 -40.24 9.56 -32.93
C MET A 103 -41.63 9.10 -32.49
N ALA A 104 -41.92 9.13 -31.19
CA ALA A 104 -43.25 8.84 -30.70
C ALA A 104 -44.21 9.87 -31.32
N PRO A 105 -45.30 9.42 -31.96
CA PRO A 105 -46.30 10.34 -32.50
C PRO A 105 -46.77 11.24 -31.37
N PRO A 106 -47.03 12.54 -31.63
CA PRO A 106 -47.52 13.44 -30.61
C PRO A 106 -48.72 12.78 -29.92
N LYS A 107 -48.59 12.53 -28.62
CA LYS A 107 -49.71 12.09 -27.82
C LYS A 107 -50.82 13.11 -28.08
N PRO A 108 -52.01 12.69 -28.57
CA PRO A 108 -53.06 13.64 -28.87
C PRO A 108 -53.24 14.50 -27.63
N ALA A 109 -53.09 15.82 -27.82
CA ALA A 109 -53.35 16.77 -26.75
C ALA A 109 -54.70 16.38 -26.15
N PRO A 110 -54.83 16.29 -24.80
CA PRO A 110 -56.14 16.09 -24.21
C PRO A 110 -57.03 17.18 -24.80
N ALA A 111 -58.05 16.78 -25.56
CA ALA A 111 -58.98 17.70 -26.19
C ALA A 111 -59.43 18.66 -25.10
N THR A 112 -58.95 19.89 -25.15
CA THR A 112 -59.49 20.96 -24.33
C THR A 112 -60.91 21.08 -24.83
N LYS A 113 -61.85 20.54 -24.05
CA LYS A 113 -63.27 20.84 -24.22
C LYS A 113 -63.40 22.34 -24.00
N SER A 114 -63.21 23.12 -25.05
CA SER A 114 -63.61 24.51 -25.08
C SER A 114 -65.12 24.49 -24.92
N SER A 115 -65.59 24.69 -23.69
CA SER A 115 -66.99 24.98 -23.44
C SER A 115 -67.32 26.23 -24.27
N PRO A 116 -68.28 26.17 -25.20
CA PRO A 116 -68.54 27.28 -26.10
C PRO A 116 -69.04 28.47 -25.29
N THR A 117 -68.42 29.63 -25.49
CA THR A 117 -68.78 30.86 -24.77
C THR A 117 -70.20 31.26 -25.18
N PRO A 118 -71.15 31.44 -24.24
CA PRO A 118 -72.50 31.89 -24.57
C PRO A 118 -72.44 33.33 -25.08
N VAL A 119 -72.99 33.57 -26.27
CA VAL A 119 -73.20 34.94 -26.77
C VAL A 119 -74.52 35.46 -26.22
N VAL A 120 -74.45 36.56 -25.48
CA VAL A 120 -75.61 37.26 -24.92
C VAL A 120 -75.92 38.51 -25.74
N ASN A 121 -77.20 38.79 -25.94
CA ASN A 121 -77.65 40.04 -26.56
C ASN A 121 -77.56 41.22 -25.58
N THR A 122 -77.83 42.45 -26.04
CA THR A 122 -77.80 43.67 -25.23
C THR A 122 -78.86 43.71 -24.12
N GLU A 123 -79.81 42.77 -24.12
CA GLU A 123 -80.85 42.57 -23.11
C GLU A 123 -80.51 41.43 -22.13
N GLY A 124 -79.32 40.83 -22.24
CA GLY A 124 -78.83 39.78 -21.35
C GLY A 124 -79.34 38.36 -21.64
N GLN A 125 -80.03 38.13 -22.76
CA GLN A 125 -80.51 36.80 -23.15
C GLN A 125 -79.43 36.03 -23.92
N VAL A 126 -79.25 34.75 -23.60
CA VAL A 126 -78.31 33.85 -24.31
C VAL A 126 -78.89 33.46 -25.66
N THR A 127 -78.27 33.92 -26.75
CA THR A 127 -78.75 33.72 -28.12
C THR A 127 -78.04 32.57 -28.86
N GLY A 128 -76.95 32.04 -28.30
CA GLY A 128 -76.20 30.93 -28.91
C GLY A 128 -74.85 30.71 -28.25
N ALA A 129 -74.03 29.83 -28.83
CA ALA A 129 -72.68 29.55 -28.36
C ALA A 129 -71.70 29.41 -29.54
N VAL A 130 -70.50 29.97 -29.43
CA VAL A 130 -69.49 29.93 -30.50
C VAL A 130 -68.69 28.63 -30.39
N VAL A 131 -68.71 27.81 -31.45
CA VAL A 131 -67.90 26.59 -31.54
C VAL A 131 -66.74 26.84 -32.50
N ASN A 132 -65.52 26.75 -31.99
CA ASN A 132 -64.30 26.78 -32.82
C ASN A 132 -64.04 25.37 -33.37
N THR A 133 -64.33 25.16 -34.65
CA THR A 133 -64.03 23.90 -35.34
C THR A 133 -62.71 24.05 -36.10
N THR A 134 -61.61 23.66 -35.49
CA THR A 134 -60.35 23.37 -36.20
C THR A 134 -60.22 21.86 -36.26
N ALA A 135 -60.45 21.29 -37.44
CA ALA A 135 -60.28 19.87 -37.73
C ALA A 135 -58.83 19.60 -38.16
#